data_AF-A0A965FCV8-F1
#
_entry.id   AF-A0A965FCV8-F1
#
_cell.length_a   1.000
_cell.length_b   1.000
_cell.length_c   1.000
_cell.angle_alpha   90.00
_cell.angle_beta   90.00
_cell.angle_gamma   90.00
#
_symmetry.space_group_name_H-M   'P 1'
#
loop_
_entity.id
_entity.type
_entity.pdbx_description
1 polymer ?
#
loop_
_entity_poly.entity_id
_entity_poly.type
_entity_poly.pdbx_seq_one_letter_code
_entity_poly.pdbx_strand_id
1 'polypeptide(L)' 'MPTHAEKKVLRYTQEQLFDMVADVARYPEFLPWCVGARVLRRDEQVLVAD' A
#
# COMPACT_ATOMS: atom_id res chain seq x y z
N MET A 1 -14.04 20.13 -3.37
CA MET A 1 -13.92 18.78 -2.76
C MET A 1 -12.96 18.90 -1.59
N PRO A 2 -13.24 18.30 -0.42
CA PRO A 2 -12.30 18.33 0.70
C PRO A 2 -11.08 17.45 0.39
N THR A 3 -9.90 17.95 0.72
CA THR A 3 -8.63 17.21 0.66
C THR A 3 -8.14 16.99 2.08
N HIS A 4 -7.68 15.78 2.39
CA HIS A 4 -7.08 15.45 3.69
C HIS A 4 -5.61 15.06 3.48
N ALA A 5 -4.73 15.59 4.33
CA ALA A 5 -3.32 15.25 4.36
C ALA A 5 -2.84 15.22 5.81
N GLU A 6 -2.09 14.18 6.18
CA GLU A 6 -1.48 14.02 7.50
C GLU A 6 0.01 13.72 7.33
N LYS A 7 0.84 14.23 8.24
CA LYS A 7 2.27 13.92 8.33
C LYS A 7 2.61 13.50 9.75
N LYS A 8 3.31 12.37 9.89
CA LYS A 8 3.67 11.80 11.20
C LYS A 8 5.11 11.30 11.20
N VAL A 9 5.76 11.38 12.36
CA VAL A 9 7.06 10.75 12.59
C VAL A 9 6.82 9.33 13.10
N LEU A 10 7.38 8.35 12.39
CA LEU A 10 7.23 6.93 12.71
C LEU A 10 8.60 6.34 13.07
N ARG A 11 8.62 5.30 13.90
CA ARG A 11 9.84 4.58 14.30
C ARG A 11 10.16 3.44 13.32
N TYR A 12 10.03 3.73 12.03
CA TYR A 12 10.30 2.77 10.95
C TYR A 12 11.25 3.42 9.95
N THR A 13 12.06 2.59 9.31
CA THR A 13 12.92 3.00 8.20
C THR A 13 12.08 3.31 6.96
N GLN A 14 12.67 4.04 6.01
CA GLN A 14 12.00 4.37 4.76
C GLN A 14 11.71 3.10 3.95
N GLU A 15 12.66 2.17 3.97
CA GLU A 15 12.59 0.87 3.30
C GLU A 15 11.43 0.04 3.85
N GLN A 16 11.29 -0.07 5.17
CA GLN A 16 10.16 -0.79 5.79
C GLN A 16 8.80 -0.20 5.41
N LEU A 17 8.69 1.13 5.36
CA LEU A 17 7.44 1.79 4.95
C LEU A 17 7.16 1.60 3.47
N PHE A 18 8.19 1.65 2.63
CA PHE A 18 8.07 1.40 1.20
C PHE A 18 7.63 -0.04 0.94
N ASP A 19 8.30 -1.03 1.54
CA ASP A 19 7.98 -2.45 1.38
C ASP A 19 6.54 -2.75 1.81
N MET A 20 6.06 -2.12 2.89
CA MET A 20 4.68 -2.27 3.36
C MET A 20 3.65 -1.74 2.35
N VAL A 21 3.92 -0.62 1.69
CA VAL A 21 3.00 -0.01 0.69
C VAL A 21 3.16 -0.68 -0.68
N ALA A 22 4.35 -1.15 -1.03
CA ALA A 22 4.60 -1.84 -2.30
C ALA A 22 3.92 -3.22 -2.36
N ASP A 23 3.69 -3.86 -1.21
CA ASP A 23 3.03 -5.15 -1.11
C ASP A 23 1.48 -5.04 -1.06
N VAL A 24 0.91 -4.61 -2.18
CA VAL A 24 -0.55 -4.39 -2.34
C VAL A 24 -1.35 -5.67 -2.07
N ALA A 25 -0.79 -6.85 -2.34
CA ALA A 25 -1.48 -8.13 -2.14
C ALA A 25 -1.84 -8.38 -0.67
N ARG A 26 -1.12 -7.76 0.28
CA ARG A 26 -1.33 -7.92 1.71
C ARG A 26 -2.25 -6.87 2.33
N TYR A 27 -2.75 -5.91 1.54
CA TYR A 27 -3.65 -4.88 2.03
C TYR A 27 -4.87 -5.41 2.80
N PRO A 28 -5.50 -6.54 2.43
CA PRO A 28 -6.61 -7.11 3.20
C PRO A 28 -6.24 -7.53 4.63
N GLU A 29 -4.95 -7.76 4.92
CA GLU A 29 -4.49 -8.17 6.26
C GLU A 29 -4.54 -7.02 7.27
N PHE A 30 -4.46 -5.76 6.80
CA PHE A 30 -4.24 -4.61 7.69
C PHE A 30 -5.08 -3.37 7.38
N LEU A 31 -5.68 -3.26 6.19
CA LEU A 31 -6.60 -2.18 5.86
C LEU A 31 -8.04 -2.62 6.13
N PRO A 32 -8.76 -2.04 7.12
CA PRO A 32 -10.09 -2.51 7.50
C PRO A 32 -11.16 -2.38 6.41
N TRP A 33 -10.85 -1.65 5.34
CA TRP A 33 -11.75 -1.29 4.25
C TRP A 33 -11.35 -1.98 2.94
N CYS A 34 -10.28 -2.78 2.96
CA CYS A 34 -9.83 -3.59 1.83
C CYS A 34 -10.41 -5.01 1.97
N VAL A 35 -11.42 -5.32 1.16
CA VAL A 35 -12.11 -6.63 1.21
C VAL A 35 -11.27 -7.74 0.57
N GLY A 36 -10.43 -7.38 -0.40
CA GLY A 36 -9.55 -8.27 -1.13
C GLY A 36 -8.55 -7.47 -1.96
N ALA A 37 -7.48 -8.13 -2.40
CA ALA A 37 -6.51 -7.58 -3.32
C ALA A 37 -6.06 -8.69 -4.27
N ARG A 38 -6.15 -8.44 -5.58
CA ARG A 38 -5.71 -9.38 -6.61
C ARG A 38 -4.78 -8.69 -7.58
N VAL A 39 -3.59 -9.26 -7.74
CA VAL A 39 -2.59 -8.79 -8.71
C VAL A 39 -3.02 -9.21 -10.12
N LEU A 40 -3.26 -8.23 -10.98
CA LEU A 40 -3.64 -8.41 -12.38
C LEU A 40 -2.42 -8.51 -13.29
N ARG A 41 -1.38 -7.71 -13.01
CA ARG A 41 -0.13 -7.69 -13.77
C ARG A 41 1.02 -7.22 -12.88
N ARG A 42 2.19 -7.84 -13.03
CA ARG A 42 3.44 -7.41 -12.43
C ARG A 42 4.55 -7.48 -13.47
N ASP A 43 5.10 -6.33 -13.80
CA ASP A 43 6.29 -6.18 -14.63
C ASP A 43 7.38 -5.45 -13.83
N GLU A 44 8.57 -5.28 -14.41
CA GLU A 44 9.73 -4.65 -13.75
C GLU A 44 9.44 -3.24 -13.21
N GLN A 45 8.53 -2.50 -13.86
CA GLN A 45 8.24 -1.11 -13.53
C GLN A 45 6.83 -0.86 -12.97
N VAL A 46 5.90 -1.82 -13.15
CA VAL A 46 4.48 -1.58 -12.88
C VAL A 46 3.83 -2.79 -12.22
N LEU A 47 3.12 -2.53 -11.14
CA LEU A 47 2.18 -3.44 -10.50
C LEU A 47 0.76 -2.90 -10.71
N VAL A 48 -0.16 -3.75 -11.17
CA VAL A 48 -1.59 -3.43 -11.29
C VAL A 48 -2.38 -4.43 -10.44
N ALA A 49 -3.25 -3.94 -9.56
CA ALA A 49 -4.10 -4.75 -8.69
C ALA A 49 -5.50 -4.13 -8.53
N ASP A 50 -6.50 -4.98 -8.26
CA ASP A 50 -7.89 -4.63 -7.91
C ASP A 50 -8.32 -5.18 -6.54
#